data_AF-A0A1V5AVE6-F1
#
_entry.id   AF-A0A1V5AVE6-F1
#
_cell.length_a   1.000
_cell.length_b   1.000
_cell.length_c   1.000
_cell.angle_alpha   90.00
_cell.angle_beta   90.00
_cell.angle_gamma   90.00
#
_symmetry.space_group_name_H-M   'P 1'
#
loop_
_entity.id
_entity.type
_entity.pdbx_description
1 polymer ?
#
loop_
_entity_poly.entity_id
_entity_poly.type
_entity_poly.pdbx_seq_one_letter_code
_entity_poly.pdbx_strand_id
1 'polypeptide(L)'
;MASPEDKAGAVAKIEPRSLEEARGAVEARSLLFLMRLDRLEAGLSKVRTAREAARFAMATAMFLLDSLPLRPEACPFCVQNAGGCRCQGCGYAETHGGRCDADASAFGQLIEAVIDLAGEVHSIREGPSEVVDPEMLMKELEASLDRSREAAEALLADIAEADVAGLMEAKRKYVGAILEAIPVGSIGSREVDRRIGDVASRLEEYW
;
A
#
# COMPACT_ATOMS: atom_id res chain seq x y z
N MET A 1 -20.89 -2.51 -7.88
CA MET A 1 -20.44 -1.35 -7.05
C MET A 1 -21.64 -0.55 -6.62
N ALA A 2 -21.64 -0.04 -5.38
CA ALA A 2 -22.69 0.87 -4.91
C ALA A 2 -22.71 2.19 -5.69
N SER A 3 -23.86 2.87 -5.70
CA SER A 3 -24.00 4.14 -6.41
C SER A 3 -23.16 5.25 -5.74
N PRO A 4 -22.80 6.33 -6.46
CA PRO A 4 -22.17 7.50 -5.85
C PRO A 4 -22.99 8.08 -4.68
N GLU A 5 -24.31 7.98 -4.75
CA GLU A 5 -25.24 8.45 -3.70
C GLU A 5 -25.11 7.60 -2.42
N ASP A 6 -24.98 6.28 -2.56
CA ASP A 6 -24.76 5.38 -1.42
C ASP A 6 -23.42 5.66 -0.73
N LYS A 7 -22.36 5.90 -1.52
CA LYS A 7 -21.03 6.28 -0.99
C LYS A 7 -21.08 7.61 -0.25
N ALA A 8 -21.75 8.62 -0.82
CA ALA A 8 -21.94 9.91 -0.16
C ALA A 8 -22.73 9.78 1.15
N GLY A 9 -23.79 8.95 1.16
CA GLY A 9 -24.58 8.65 2.35
C GLY A 9 -23.77 7.94 3.45
N ALA A 10 -22.86 7.03 3.08
CA ALA A 10 -21.95 6.38 4.02
C ALA A 10 -20.93 7.37 4.61
N VAL A 11 -20.36 8.24 3.77
CA VAL A 11 -19.42 9.29 4.18
C VAL A 11 -20.05 10.28 5.16
N ALA A 12 -21.28 10.73 4.88
CA ALA A 12 -21.97 11.72 5.71
C ALA A 12 -22.30 11.24 7.14
N LYS A 13 -22.25 9.93 7.39
CA LYS A 13 -22.48 9.33 8.71
C LYS A 13 -21.22 9.29 9.59
N ILE A 14 -20.05 9.63 9.04
CA ILE A 14 -18.80 9.59 9.79
C ILE A 14 -18.66 10.81 10.70
N GLU A 15 -18.44 10.54 11.98
CA GLU A 15 -18.15 11.54 13.00
C GLU A 15 -16.76 12.15 12.78
N PRO A 16 -16.59 13.48 12.98
CA PRO A 16 -15.31 14.15 12.80
C PRO A 16 -14.15 13.49 13.56
N ARG A 17 -14.41 13.01 14.78
CA ARG A 17 -13.41 12.31 15.60
C ARG A 17 -12.89 11.03 14.94
N SER A 18 -13.76 10.25 14.32
CA SER A 18 -13.37 9.01 13.62
C SER A 18 -12.50 9.30 12.40
N LEU A 19 -12.78 10.41 11.70
CA LEU A 19 -11.93 10.90 10.62
C LEU A 19 -10.57 11.36 11.13
N GLU A 20 -10.54 12.16 12.20
CA GLU A 20 -9.29 12.64 12.80
C GLU A 20 -8.40 11.50 13.29
N GLU A 21 -8.96 10.51 13.97
CA GLU A 21 -8.24 9.33 14.43
C GLU A 21 -7.66 8.52 13.25
N ALA A 22 -8.46 8.30 12.20
CA ALA A 22 -8.00 7.57 11.01
C ALA A 22 -6.90 8.33 10.25
N ARG A 23 -7.06 9.65 10.07
CA ARG A 23 -6.05 10.51 9.46
C ARG A 23 -4.75 10.50 10.26
N GLY A 24 -4.83 10.63 11.59
CA GLY A 24 -3.68 10.57 12.47
C GLY A 24 -2.92 9.24 12.40
N ALA A 25 -3.64 8.12 12.24
CA ALA A 25 -3.01 6.81 12.04
C ALA A 25 -2.27 6.72 10.70
N VAL A 26 -2.83 7.28 9.63
CA VAL A 26 -2.16 7.37 8.31
C VAL A 26 -0.92 8.26 8.41
N GLU A 27 -1.06 9.46 8.96
CA GLU A 27 0.04 10.42 9.15
C GLU A 27 1.20 9.81 9.93
N ALA A 28 0.92 9.24 11.12
CA ALA A 28 1.95 8.65 11.96
C ALA A 28 2.71 7.52 11.25
N ARG A 29 2.02 6.70 10.45
CA ARG A 29 2.65 5.62 9.68
C ARG A 29 3.48 6.17 8.52
N SER A 30 3.01 7.18 7.80
CA SER A 30 3.75 7.81 6.70
C SER A 30 5.03 8.50 7.19
N LEU A 31 4.98 9.18 8.33
CA LEU A 31 6.17 9.78 8.97
C LEU A 31 7.17 8.70 9.40
N LEU A 32 6.68 7.60 10.00
CA LEU A 32 7.52 6.48 10.37
C LEU A 32 8.15 5.80 9.15
N PHE A 33 7.39 5.70 8.05
CA PHE A 33 7.85 5.18 6.77
C PHE A 33 9.00 6.03 6.22
N LEU A 34 8.82 7.35 6.11
CA LEU A 34 9.86 8.28 5.63
C LEU A 34 11.15 8.17 6.46
N MET A 35 11.03 8.17 7.79
CA MET A 35 12.19 7.99 8.68
C MET A 35 12.91 6.64 8.47
N ARG A 36 12.17 5.57 8.15
CA ARG A 36 12.75 4.25 7.85
C ARG A 36 13.32 4.19 6.43
N LEU A 37 12.74 4.91 5.49
CA LEU A 37 13.20 5.01 4.11
C LEU A 37 14.61 5.61 4.05
N ASP A 38 14.91 6.64 4.85
CA ASP A 38 16.27 7.21 4.98
C ASP A 38 17.32 6.13 5.36
N ARG A 39 16.93 5.18 6.22
CA ARG A 39 17.82 4.07 6.63
C ARG A 39 18.00 3.05 5.51
N LEU A 40 16.95 2.82 4.73
CA LEU A 40 16.99 1.93 3.57
C LEU A 40 17.91 2.51 2.49
N GLU A 41 17.74 3.79 2.14
CA GLU A 41 18.61 4.55 1.23
C GLU A 41 20.07 4.51 1.64
N ALA A 42 20.38 4.74 2.93
CA ALA A 42 21.75 4.61 3.43
C ALA A 42 22.33 3.20 3.21
N GLY A 43 21.48 2.16 3.27
CA GLY A 43 21.82 0.77 3.00
C GLY A 43 22.18 0.50 1.55
N LEU A 44 21.64 1.27 0.59
CA LEU A 44 21.88 1.11 -0.84
C LEU A 44 23.37 1.25 -1.19
N SER A 45 24.10 2.13 -0.47
CA SER A 45 25.55 2.31 -0.61
C SER A 45 26.39 1.04 -0.38
N LYS A 46 25.80 0.00 0.24
CA LYS A 46 26.45 -1.28 0.53
C LYS A 46 26.22 -2.34 -0.56
N VAL A 47 25.36 -2.07 -1.54
CA VAL A 47 25.08 -2.99 -2.65
C VAL A 47 26.20 -2.90 -3.68
N ARG A 48 26.86 -4.04 -3.96
CA ARG A 48 28.02 -4.13 -4.87
C ARG A 48 27.84 -5.16 -5.98
N THR A 49 26.92 -6.10 -5.80
CA THR A 49 26.68 -7.20 -6.73
C THR A 49 25.22 -7.27 -7.17
N ALA A 50 24.95 -7.83 -8.35
CA ALA A 50 23.59 -8.06 -8.82
C ALA A 50 22.76 -8.91 -7.83
N ARG A 51 23.39 -9.87 -7.15
CA ARG A 51 22.76 -10.69 -6.11
C ARG A 51 22.36 -9.85 -4.89
N GLU A 52 23.21 -8.92 -4.46
CA GLU A 52 22.88 -7.99 -3.37
C GLU A 52 21.78 -7.02 -3.79
N ALA A 53 21.81 -6.53 -5.04
CA ALA A 53 20.78 -5.65 -5.57
C ALA A 53 19.41 -6.34 -5.58
N ALA A 54 19.33 -7.59 -6.04
CA ALA A 54 18.09 -8.36 -6.00
C ALA A 54 17.58 -8.60 -4.57
N ARG A 55 18.49 -8.92 -3.63
CA ARG A 55 18.12 -9.05 -2.20
C ARG A 55 17.62 -7.74 -1.62
N PHE A 56 18.26 -6.64 -1.98
CA PHE A 56 17.85 -5.30 -1.57
C PHE A 56 16.50 -4.93 -2.18
N ALA A 57 16.25 -5.28 -3.45
CA ALA A 57 14.98 -5.08 -4.14
C ALA A 57 13.83 -5.83 -3.45
N MET A 58 14.03 -7.11 -3.11
CA MET A 58 13.03 -7.89 -2.36
C MET A 58 12.76 -7.31 -0.97
N ALA A 59 13.81 -6.89 -0.25
CA ALA A 59 13.65 -6.22 1.05
C ALA A 59 12.90 -4.88 0.92
N THR A 60 13.20 -4.12 -0.13
CA THR A 60 12.52 -2.86 -0.47
C THR A 60 11.04 -3.13 -0.76
N ALA A 61 10.71 -4.09 -1.62
CA ALA A 61 9.33 -4.45 -1.91
C ALA A 61 8.55 -4.85 -0.64
N MET A 62 9.12 -5.68 0.23
CA MET A 62 8.48 -6.04 1.51
C MET A 62 8.27 -4.82 2.41
N PHE A 63 9.25 -3.92 2.47
CA PHE A 63 9.14 -2.67 3.23
C PHE A 63 8.05 -1.75 2.67
N LEU A 64 7.95 -1.64 1.34
CA LEU A 64 6.93 -0.87 0.64
C LEU A 64 5.52 -1.43 0.90
N LEU A 65 5.35 -2.75 0.81
CA LEU A 65 4.06 -3.42 1.09
C LEU A 65 3.63 -3.28 2.56
N ASP A 66 4.57 -3.33 3.51
CA ASP A 66 4.28 -3.03 4.93
C ASP A 66 3.95 -1.54 5.16
N SER A 67 4.22 -0.63 4.23
CA SER A 67 3.87 0.78 4.41
C SER A 67 2.38 1.06 4.16
N LEU A 68 1.67 0.17 3.46
CA LEU A 68 0.33 0.45 2.96
C LEU A 68 -0.68 0.74 4.10
N PRO A 69 -1.52 1.79 3.98
CA PRO A 69 -2.49 2.21 5.01
C PRO A 69 -3.77 1.36 4.99
N LEU A 70 -3.61 0.04 4.93
CA LEU A 70 -4.69 -0.94 4.81
C LEU A 70 -5.03 -1.60 6.16
N ARG A 71 -4.69 -0.98 7.28
CA ARG A 71 -5.09 -1.47 8.61
C ARG A 71 -6.38 -0.79 9.07
N PRO A 72 -7.19 -1.42 9.96
CA PRO A 72 -8.45 -0.85 10.42
C PRO A 72 -8.33 0.55 11.03
N GLU A 73 -7.22 0.83 11.72
CA GLU A 73 -6.97 2.13 12.37
C GLU A 73 -6.81 3.26 11.34
N ALA A 74 -6.45 2.94 10.09
CA ALA A 74 -6.32 3.91 9.00
C ALA A 74 -7.63 4.12 8.22
N CYS A 75 -8.76 3.56 8.68
CA CYS A 75 -10.04 3.63 7.99
C CYS A 75 -11.10 4.29 8.89
N PRO A 76 -11.65 5.46 8.54
CA PRO A 76 -12.62 6.16 9.39
C PRO A 76 -13.90 5.36 9.63
N PHE A 77 -14.32 4.56 8.65
CA PHE A 77 -15.47 3.65 8.78
C PHE A 77 -15.20 2.54 9.79
N CYS A 78 -13.98 1.99 9.82
CA CYS A 78 -13.61 0.96 10.79
C CYS A 78 -13.46 1.56 12.18
N VAL A 79 -12.79 2.70 12.31
CA VAL A 79 -12.59 3.42 13.58
C VAL A 79 -13.94 3.72 14.25
N GLN A 80 -14.91 4.29 13.52
CA GLN A 80 -16.23 4.60 14.07
C GLN A 80 -17.00 3.37 14.55
N ASN A 81 -16.83 2.25 13.86
CA ASN A 81 -17.59 1.02 14.12
C ASN A 81 -16.74 -0.02 14.86
N ALA A 82 -15.62 0.39 15.44
CA ALA A 82 -14.69 -0.47 16.16
C ALA A 82 -15.28 -0.89 17.51
N GLY A 83 -16.08 -1.95 17.49
CA GLY A 83 -16.46 -2.72 18.68
C GLY A 83 -15.56 -3.94 18.95
N GLY A 84 -14.49 -4.14 18.16
CA GLY A 84 -13.55 -5.28 18.24
C GLY A 84 -12.77 -5.52 16.93
N CYS A 85 -11.98 -6.60 16.87
CA CYS A 85 -11.12 -6.95 15.72
C CYS A 85 -11.86 -7.38 14.44
N ARG A 86 -13.19 -7.28 14.39
CA ARG A 86 -14.03 -7.73 13.27
C ARG A 86 -15.00 -6.63 12.88
N CYS A 87 -15.19 -6.45 11.57
CA CYS A 87 -16.16 -5.51 11.05
C CYS A 87 -17.57 -5.95 11.48
N GLN A 88 -18.37 -5.03 12.02
CA GLN A 88 -19.78 -5.29 12.37
C GLN A 88 -20.75 -4.83 11.28
N GLY A 89 -20.24 -4.45 10.10
CA GLY A 89 -21.00 -3.81 9.03
C GLY A 89 -20.90 -2.29 9.13
N CYS A 90 -19.83 -1.71 8.58
CA CYS A 90 -19.65 -0.26 8.48
C CYS A 90 -20.16 0.27 7.12
N GLY A 91 -20.27 1.61 6.98
CA GLY A 91 -20.74 2.22 5.72
C GLY A 91 -19.88 1.88 4.49
N TYR A 92 -18.57 1.62 4.68
CA TYR A 92 -17.72 1.09 3.60
C TYR A 92 -18.15 -0.34 3.21
N ALA A 93 -18.39 -1.21 4.19
CA ALA A 93 -18.82 -2.58 3.95
C ALA A 93 -20.16 -2.66 3.21
N GLU A 94 -21.10 -1.78 3.53
CA GLU A 94 -22.40 -1.67 2.84
C GLU A 94 -22.22 -1.33 1.35
N THR A 95 -21.21 -0.53 1.02
CA THR A 95 -21.00 0.02 -0.33
C THR A 95 -20.02 -0.80 -1.18
N HIS A 96 -19.20 -1.65 -0.56
CA HIS A 96 -18.08 -2.35 -1.19
C HIS A 96 -18.12 -3.89 -0.98
N GLY A 97 -19.32 -4.47 -1.07
CA GLY A 97 -19.49 -5.92 -1.20
C GLY A 97 -19.47 -6.71 0.10
N GLY A 98 -19.75 -6.07 1.23
CA GLY A 98 -19.89 -6.73 2.54
C GLY A 98 -18.75 -6.41 3.50
N ARG A 99 -18.72 -7.12 4.63
CA ARG A 99 -17.79 -6.82 5.73
C ARG A 99 -16.34 -6.84 5.26
N CYS A 100 -15.55 -5.88 5.75
CA CYS A 100 -14.14 -5.76 5.37
C CYS A 100 -13.29 -6.99 5.73
N ASP A 101 -13.74 -7.82 6.67
CA ASP A 101 -13.08 -9.08 7.06
C ASP A 101 -13.60 -10.31 6.30
N ALA A 102 -14.45 -10.11 5.29
CA ALA A 102 -14.94 -11.17 4.43
C ALA A 102 -14.15 -11.23 3.12
N ASP A 103 -13.75 -12.43 2.72
CA ASP A 103 -12.95 -12.75 1.52
C ASP A 103 -13.58 -12.21 0.23
N ALA A 104 -14.92 -12.10 0.17
CA ALA A 104 -15.66 -11.61 -0.99
C ALA A 104 -15.78 -10.08 -1.06
N SER A 105 -15.41 -9.34 -0.01
CA SER A 105 -15.49 -7.87 -0.02
C SER A 105 -14.34 -7.26 -0.83
N ALA A 106 -14.54 -6.07 -1.41
CA ALA A 106 -13.48 -5.41 -2.19
C ALA A 106 -12.22 -5.16 -1.35
N PHE A 107 -12.39 -4.85 -0.05
CA PHE A 107 -11.26 -4.70 0.86
C PHE A 107 -10.58 -6.04 1.18
N GLY A 108 -11.35 -7.09 1.45
CA GLY A 108 -10.82 -8.43 1.69
C GLY A 108 -9.98 -8.92 0.51
N GLN A 109 -10.51 -8.80 -0.71
CA GLN A 109 -9.81 -9.18 -1.94
C GLN A 109 -8.53 -8.36 -2.16
N LEU A 110 -8.53 -7.06 -1.86
CA LEU A 110 -7.32 -6.23 -1.94
C LEU A 110 -6.26 -6.69 -0.93
N ILE A 111 -6.66 -6.92 0.33
CA ILE A 111 -5.74 -7.40 1.37
C ILE A 111 -5.14 -8.76 1.00
N GLU A 112 -5.97 -9.70 0.55
CA GLU A 112 -5.51 -11.01 0.09
C GLU A 112 -4.53 -10.90 -1.08
N ALA A 113 -4.82 -10.06 -2.08
CA ALA A 113 -3.91 -9.84 -3.20
C ALA A 113 -2.56 -9.26 -2.75
N VAL A 114 -2.56 -8.32 -1.79
CA VAL A 114 -1.32 -7.77 -1.19
C VAL A 114 -0.54 -8.83 -0.42
N ILE A 115 -1.23 -9.68 0.36
CA ILE A 115 -0.61 -10.79 1.10
C ILE A 115 0.00 -11.81 0.14
N ASP A 116 -0.71 -12.16 -0.93
CA ASP A 116 -0.23 -13.05 -1.99
C ASP A 116 1.02 -12.49 -2.67
N LEU A 117 1.02 -11.20 -3.03
CA LEU A 117 2.19 -10.51 -3.59
C LEU A 117 3.38 -10.54 -2.62
N ALA A 118 3.16 -10.22 -1.35
CA ALA A 118 4.22 -10.29 -0.33
C ALA A 118 4.74 -11.73 -0.16
N GLY A 119 3.85 -12.72 -0.20
CA GLY A 119 4.20 -14.14 -0.15
C GLY A 119 5.07 -14.57 -1.33
N GLU A 120 4.73 -14.11 -2.54
CA GLU A 120 5.53 -14.37 -3.73
C GLU A 120 6.94 -13.78 -3.59
N VAL A 121 7.05 -12.48 -3.26
CA VAL A 121 8.34 -11.82 -3.03
C VAL A 121 9.16 -12.55 -1.96
N HIS A 122 8.52 -12.98 -0.87
CA HIS A 122 9.19 -13.71 0.20
C HIS A 122 9.66 -15.11 -0.20
N SER A 123 8.98 -15.76 -1.16
CA SER A 123 9.30 -17.12 -1.61
C SER A 123 10.53 -17.20 -2.51
N ILE A 124 10.97 -16.06 -3.08
CA ILE A 124 12.11 -15.98 -3.98
C ILE A 124 13.41 -16.28 -3.21
N ARG A 125 14.07 -17.39 -3.58
CA ARG A 125 15.34 -17.83 -2.96
C ARG A 125 16.58 -17.47 -3.77
N GLU A 126 16.41 -17.30 -5.07
CA GLU A 126 17.49 -17.00 -6.01
C GLU A 126 17.21 -15.67 -6.71
N GLY A 127 18.25 -14.86 -6.89
CA GLY A 127 18.13 -13.59 -7.62
C GLY A 127 17.88 -13.81 -9.11
N PRO A 128 17.78 -12.73 -9.91
CA PRO A 128 17.50 -12.82 -11.34
C PRO A 128 18.48 -13.79 -12.01
N SER A 129 17.91 -14.70 -12.82
CA SER A 129 18.65 -15.72 -13.56
C SER A 129 19.51 -15.16 -14.70
N GLU A 130 19.28 -13.90 -15.07
CA GLU A 130 19.96 -13.23 -16.18
C GLU A 130 21.10 -12.35 -15.67
N VAL A 131 22.16 -12.23 -16.48
CA VAL A 131 23.24 -11.27 -16.23
C VAL A 131 22.70 -9.87 -16.51
N VAL A 132 22.14 -9.24 -15.48
CA VAL A 132 21.69 -7.84 -15.54
C VAL A 132 22.83 -6.92 -15.14
N ASP A 133 22.98 -5.80 -15.86
CA ASP A 133 23.96 -4.77 -15.53
C ASP A 133 23.71 -4.21 -14.11
N PRO A 134 24.67 -4.35 -13.18
CA PRO A 134 24.54 -3.80 -11.83
C PRO A 134 24.23 -2.30 -11.80
N GLU A 135 24.72 -1.51 -12.75
CA GLU A 135 24.43 -0.07 -12.78
C GLU A 135 22.95 0.21 -13.08
N MET A 136 22.34 -0.58 -13.96
CA MET A 136 20.91 -0.48 -14.24
C MET A 136 20.06 -0.85 -13.02
N LEU A 137 20.43 -1.92 -12.32
CA LEU A 137 19.74 -2.35 -11.09
C LEU A 137 19.81 -1.26 -10.00
N MET A 138 20.98 -0.65 -9.84
CA MET A 138 21.15 0.44 -8.87
C MET A 138 20.28 1.66 -9.20
N LYS A 139 20.24 2.08 -10.47
CA LYS A 139 19.38 3.20 -10.90
C LYS A 139 17.90 2.91 -10.67
N GLU A 140 17.46 1.67 -10.89
CA GLU A 140 16.09 1.27 -10.61
C GLU A 140 15.77 1.32 -9.11
N LEU A 141 16.69 0.83 -8.26
CA LEU A 141 16.55 0.90 -6.81
C LEU A 141 16.51 2.35 -6.29
N GLU A 142 17.39 3.22 -6.79
CA GLU A 142 17.35 4.66 -6.46
C GLU A 142 16.00 5.26 -6.83
N ALA A 143 15.56 5.04 -8.07
CA ALA A 143 14.28 5.56 -8.55
C ALA A 143 13.08 4.97 -7.79
N SER A 144 13.16 3.72 -7.31
CA SER A 144 12.16 3.10 -6.45
C SER A 144 12.03 3.82 -5.12
N LEU A 145 13.15 4.14 -4.47
CA LEU A 145 13.17 4.85 -3.19
C LEU A 145 12.66 6.30 -3.36
N ASP A 146 13.11 6.99 -4.41
CA ASP A 146 12.66 8.35 -4.71
C ASP A 146 11.14 8.42 -4.95
N ARG A 147 10.60 7.54 -5.82
CA ARG A 147 9.15 7.47 -6.06
C ARG A 147 8.37 7.14 -4.79
N SER A 148 8.92 6.28 -3.94
CA SER A 148 8.30 5.91 -2.67
C SER A 148 8.25 7.09 -1.69
N ARG A 149 9.30 7.91 -1.66
CA ARG A 149 9.37 9.15 -0.88
C ARG A 149 8.34 10.15 -1.37
N GLU A 150 8.33 10.43 -2.67
CA GLU A 150 7.38 11.34 -3.31
C GLU A 150 5.94 10.92 -3.03
N ALA A 151 5.63 9.61 -3.12
CA ALA A 151 4.31 9.09 -2.81
C ALA A 151 3.89 9.35 -1.36
N ALA A 152 4.80 9.13 -0.39
CA ALA A 152 4.50 9.33 1.02
C ALA A 152 4.35 10.82 1.39
N GLU A 153 5.17 11.69 0.81
CA GLU A 153 5.06 13.14 0.98
C GLU A 153 3.76 13.68 0.35
N ALA A 154 3.41 13.20 -0.85
CA ALA A 154 2.15 13.54 -1.48
C ALA A 154 0.95 13.06 -0.65
N LEU A 155 1.00 11.85 -0.09
CA LEU A 155 -0.04 11.36 0.82
C LEU A 155 -0.21 12.27 2.04
N LEU A 156 0.90 12.69 2.68
CA LEU A 156 0.84 13.61 3.83
C LEU A 156 0.21 14.95 3.47
N ALA A 157 0.54 15.50 2.30
CA ALA A 157 -0.06 16.74 1.81
C ALA A 157 -1.55 16.56 1.50
N ASP A 158 -1.91 15.47 0.80
CA ASP A 158 -3.28 15.20 0.36
C ASP A 158 -4.22 14.96 1.56
N ILE A 159 -3.74 14.35 2.66
CA ILE A 159 -4.59 14.06 3.84
C ILE A 159 -4.73 15.23 4.83
N ALA A 160 -3.87 16.25 4.77
CA ALA A 160 -3.77 17.28 5.81
C ALA A 160 -5.14 17.90 6.15
N GLU A 161 -5.95 18.21 5.15
CA GLU A 161 -7.30 18.76 5.29
C GLU A 161 -8.36 17.93 4.57
N ALA A 162 -8.07 16.65 4.33
CA ALA A 162 -8.99 15.77 3.62
C ALA A 162 -10.25 15.48 4.44
N ASP A 163 -11.41 15.53 3.76
CA ASP A 163 -12.61 14.89 4.26
C ASP A 163 -12.51 13.36 4.14
N VAL A 164 -13.57 12.64 4.53
CA VAL A 164 -13.59 11.16 4.49
C VAL A 164 -13.34 10.63 3.08
N ALA A 165 -13.96 11.23 2.06
CA ALA A 165 -13.81 10.78 0.69
C ALA A 165 -12.40 11.08 0.15
N GLY A 166 -11.87 12.27 0.46
CA GLY A 166 -10.51 12.68 0.16
C GLY A 166 -9.48 11.78 0.83
N LEU A 167 -9.69 11.37 2.08
CA LEU A 167 -8.78 10.45 2.78
C LEU A 167 -8.74 9.09 2.09
N MET A 168 -9.89 8.55 1.71
CA MET A 168 -9.97 7.25 1.03
C MET A 168 -9.37 7.30 -0.37
N GLU A 169 -9.59 8.39 -1.12
CA GLU A 169 -8.99 8.61 -2.43
C GLU A 169 -7.46 8.78 -2.34
N ALA A 170 -6.97 9.58 -1.39
CA ALA A 170 -5.54 9.77 -1.16
C ALA A 170 -4.85 8.44 -0.81
N LYS A 171 -5.49 7.59 0.01
CA LYS A 171 -5.01 6.24 0.30
C LYS A 171 -4.97 5.37 -0.95
N ARG A 172 -6.03 5.37 -1.78
CA ARG A 172 -6.07 4.61 -3.04
C ARG A 172 -4.91 5.01 -3.95
N LYS A 173 -4.73 6.31 -4.17
CA LYS A 173 -3.64 6.89 -4.96
C LYS A 173 -2.27 6.49 -4.41
N TYR A 174 -2.06 6.57 -3.09
CA TYR A 174 -0.82 6.15 -2.46
C TYR A 174 -0.53 4.67 -2.66
N VAL A 175 -1.51 3.79 -2.49
CA VAL A 175 -1.32 2.34 -2.72
C VAL A 175 -0.89 2.09 -4.16
N GLY A 176 -1.51 2.74 -5.15
CA GLY A 176 -1.12 2.64 -6.55
C GLY A 176 0.33 3.10 -6.79
N ALA A 177 0.70 4.26 -6.26
CA ALA A 177 2.06 4.79 -6.39
C ALA A 177 3.12 3.88 -5.75
N ILE A 178 2.80 3.25 -4.61
CA ILE A 178 3.70 2.28 -3.97
C ILE A 178 3.86 1.01 -4.80
N LEU A 179 2.80 0.52 -5.45
CA LEU A 179 2.89 -0.62 -6.36
C LEU A 179 3.79 -0.31 -7.57
N GLU A 180 3.68 0.88 -8.15
CA GLU A 180 4.55 1.36 -9.24
C GLU A 180 6.00 1.61 -8.79
N ALA A 181 6.21 1.85 -7.50
CA ALA A 181 7.53 2.01 -6.91
C ALA A 181 8.24 0.67 -6.66
N ILE A 182 7.56 -0.48 -6.74
CA ILE A 182 8.21 -1.79 -6.54
C ILE A 182 9.28 -2.01 -7.64
N PRO A 183 10.54 -2.32 -7.28
CA PRO A 183 11.64 -2.47 -8.24
C PRO A 183 11.61 -3.83 -8.94
N VAL A 184 10.60 -4.03 -9.79
CA VAL A 184 10.29 -5.31 -10.46
C VAL A 184 11.41 -5.84 -11.35
N GLY A 185 12.14 -4.97 -12.05
CA GLY A 185 13.27 -5.36 -12.89
C GLY A 185 14.41 -5.94 -12.05
N SER A 186 14.62 -5.37 -10.87
CA SER A 186 15.64 -5.83 -9.92
C SER A 186 15.24 -7.10 -9.16
N ILE A 187 13.94 -7.34 -9.01
CA ILE A 187 13.41 -8.61 -8.50
C ILE A 187 13.51 -9.70 -9.58
N GLY A 188 13.15 -9.37 -10.82
CA GLY A 188 13.25 -10.26 -11.98
C GLY A 188 12.27 -11.44 -11.97
N SER A 189 11.10 -11.30 -11.34
CA SER A 189 10.07 -12.35 -11.27
C SER A 189 8.80 -11.93 -12.00
N ARG A 190 8.46 -12.66 -13.07
CA ARG A 190 7.20 -12.48 -13.81
C ARG A 190 5.96 -12.73 -12.97
N GLU A 191 6.08 -13.59 -11.95
CA GLU A 191 4.97 -13.85 -11.05
C GLU A 191 4.74 -12.64 -10.13
N VAL A 192 5.80 -11.97 -9.67
CA VAL A 192 5.68 -10.70 -8.95
C VAL A 192 5.00 -9.64 -9.82
N ASP A 193 5.39 -9.51 -11.10
CA ASP A 193 4.74 -8.58 -12.04
C ASP A 193 3.24 -8.87 -12.19
N ARG A 194 2.89 -10.15 -12.34
CA ARG A 194 1.50 -10.60 -12.44
C ARG A 194 0.72 -10.25 -11.16
N ARG A 195 1.30 -10.50 -9.99
CA ARG A 195 0.66 -10.21 -8.69
C ARG A 195 0.49 -8.72 -8.45
N ILE A 196 1.42 -7.88 -8.91
CA ILE A 196 1.23 -6.41 -8.90
C ILE A 196 0.01 -6.03 -9.75
N GLY A 197 -0.15 -6.62 -10.94
CA GLY A 197 -1.32 -6.43 -11.79
C GLY A 197 -2.62 -6.87 -11.10
N ASP A 198 -2.61 -8.00 -10.39
CA ASP A 198 -3.76 -8.48 -9.61
C ASP A 198 -4.13 -7.48 -8.50
N VAL A 199 -3.15 -6.95 -7.75
CA VAL A 199 -3.40 -5.93 -6.72
C VAL A 199 -3.94 -4.64 -7.34
N ALA A 200 -3.36 -4.17 -8.44
CA ALA A 200 -3.79 -2.96 -9.13
C ALA A 200 -5.25 -3.09 -9.62
N SER A 201 -5.65 -4.25 -10.15
CA SER A 201 -7.03 -4.50 -10.55
C SER A 201 -7.99 -4.45 -9.35
N ARG A 202 -7.62 -5.03 -8.20
CA ARG A 202 -8.46 -4.96 -6.99
C ARG A 202 -8.52 -3.56 -6.38
N LEU A 203 -7.47 -2.76 -6.56
CA LEU A 203 -7.43 -1.38 -6.11
C LEU A 203 -8.43 -0.48 -6.86
N GLU A 204 -8.85 -0.84 -8.07
CA GLU A 204 -9.92 -0.13 -8.79
C GLU A 204 -11.28 -0.24 -8.08
N GLU A 205 -11.50 -1.35 -7.37
CA GLU A 205 -12.74 -1.61 -6.64
C GLU A 205 -12.69 -1.14 -5.17
N TYR A 206 -11.52 -0.71 -4.68
CA TYR A 206 -11.30 -0.29 -3.30
C TYR A 206 -12.08 0.99 -2.95
N TRP A 207 -12.06 2.00 -3.82
CA TRP A 207 -12.73 3.28 -3.59
C TRP A 207 -13.08 3.94 -4.91
#